data_AF-A0A935VDN3-F1
#
_entry.id   AF-A0A935VDN3-F1
#
_cell.length_a   1.000
_cell.length_b   1.000
_cell.length_c   1.000
_cell.angle_alpha   90.00
_cell.angle_beta   90.00
_cell.angle_gamma   90.00
#
_symmetry.space_group_name_H-M   'P 1'
#
loop_
_entity.id
_entity.type
_entity.pdbx_description
1 polymer ?
#
loop_
_entity_poly.entity_id
_entity_poly.type
_entity_poly.pdbx_seq_one_letter_code
_entity_poly.pdbx_strand_id
1 'polypeptide(L)'
;MKINENLTQIERDSLRAIENKLTCGTISEFESKQRAKYLAKAYVFYSKFVDKVTEDIFNIDCEINSLLIKNLLQIKYDCSNQFENFYKQTLIIHPKQGIIDKQITLKNYKIFKKSKIQYIEKCGHYPWLDNPDEFFRAVIEFLK
;
A
#
# COMPACT_ATOMS: atom_id res chain seq x y z
N MET A 1 0.90 -6.21 6.68
CA MET A 1 1.68 -5.26 5.86
C MET A 1 3.11 -5.22 6.38
N LYS A 2 4.08 -4.93 5.51
CA LYS A 2 5.52 -5.00 5.75
C LYS A 2 6.18 -3.62 5.88
N ILE A 3 5.46 -2.67 6.48
CA ILE A 3 5.91 -1.26 6.57
C ILE A 3 7.30 -1.14 7.20
N ASN A 4 7.57 -1.93 8.24
CA ASN A 4 8.83 -1.91 8.98
C ASN A 4 10.03 -2.44 8.20
N GLU A 5 9.84 -3.29 7.19
CA GLU A 5 10.94 -3.87 6.39
C GLU A 5 11.61 -2.81 5.51
N ASN A 6 10.87 -1.76 5.13
CA ASN A 6 11.34 -0.70 4.23
C ASN A 6 11.89 0.53 4.97
N LEU A 7 11.94 0.51 6.30
CA LEU A 7 12.39 1.62 7.13
C LEU A 7 13.74 1.30 7.78
N THR A 8 14.53 2.34 8.06
CA THR A 8 15.69 2.20 8.96
C THR A 8 15.23 2.01 10.41
N GLN A 9 16.13 1.56 11.28
CA GLN A 9 15.79 1.38 12.70
C GLN A 9 15.31 2.68 13.34
N ILE A 10 15.99 3.80 13.08
CA ILE A 10 15.64 5.12 13.61
C ILE A 10 14.24 5.55 13.13
N GLU A 11 13.93 5.31 11.86
CA GLU A 11 12.61 5.65 11.30
C GLU A 11 11.50 4.78 11.88
N ARG A 12 11.75 3.47 12.07
CA ARG A 12 10.80 2.58 12.74
C ARG A 12 10.51 3.03 14.18
N ASP A 13 11.56 3.34 14.93
CA ASP A 13 11.42 3.76 16.33
C ASP A 13 10.70 5.11 16.42
N SER A 14 10.99 6.03 15.50
CA SER A 14 10.31 7.33 15.40
C SER A 14 8.83 7.17 15.04
N LEU A 15 8.51 6.34 14.05
CA LEU A 15 7.14 6.05 13.67
C LEU A 15 6.37 5.44 14.84
N ARG A 16 6.94 4.42 15.50
CA ARG A 16 6.34 3.76 16.66
C ARG A 16 6.08 4.73 17.82
N ALA A 17 7.02 5.64 18.09
CA ALA A 17 6.84 6.65 19.13
C ALA A 17 5.63 7.56 18.84
N ILE A 18 5.43 7.96 17.58
CA ILE A 18 4.27 8.78 17.20
C ILE A 18 2.98 7.97 17.25
N GLU A 19 2.99 6.72 16.77
CA GLU A 19 1.80 5.85 16.80
C GLU A 19 1.33 5.52 18.22
N ASN A 20 2.26 5.35 19.17
CA ASN A 20 1.91 5.18 20.58
C ASN A 20 1.18 6.42 21.13
N LYS A 21 1.62 7.65 20.77
CA LYS A 21 0.92 8.87 21.20
C LYS A 21 -0.49 8.97 20.63
N LEU A 22 -0.68 8.63 19.36
CA LEU A 22 -2.00 8.56 18.71
C LEU A 22 -2.97 7.61 19.44
N THR A 23 -2.46 6.52 20.00
CA THR A 23 -3.32 5.59 20.78
C THR A 23 -3.71 6.14 22.16
N CYS A 24 -2.96 7.11 22.69
CA CYS A 24 -3.19 7.73 24.00
C CYS A 24 -3.89 9.11 23.91
N GLY A 25 -4.12 9.64 22.70
CA GLY A 25 -4.70 10.97 22.50
C GLY A 25 -4.39 11.55 21.12
N THR A 26 -4.53 12.86 20.96
CA THR A 26 -4.22 13.56 19.71
C THR A 26 -2.72 13.85 19.58
N ILE A 27 -2.23 13.94 18.34
CA ILE A 27 -0.87 14.37 18.01
C ILE A 27 -0.91 15.74 17.34
N SER A 28 0.21 16.47 17.40
CA SER A 28 0.34 17.77 16.71
C SER A 28 0.35 17.62 15.19
N GLU A 29 0.06 18.70 14.47
CA GLU A 29 0.15 18.74 13.00
C GLU A 29 1.56 18.35 12.52
N PHE A 30 2.60 18.84 13.21
CA PHE A 30 3.99 18.47 12.92
C PHE A 30 4.22 16.97 13.04
N GLU A 31 3.77 16.35 14.13
CA GLU A 31 3.90 14.90 14.33
C GLU A 31 3.09 14.11 13.30
N SER A 32 1.90 14.59 12.91
CA SER A 32 1.10 13.98 11.85
C SER A 32 1.86 13.98 10.52
N LYS A 33 2.50 15.11 10.17
CA LYS A 33 3.33 15.23 8.97
C LYS A 33 4.58 14.35 9.03
N GLN A 34 5.23 14.22 10.20
CA GLN A 34 6.36 13.31 10.37
C GLN A 34 5.92 11.84 10.22
N ARG A 35 4.77 11.46 10.79
CA ARG A 35 4.20 10.14 10.61
C ARG A 35 3.94 9.84 9.13
N ALA A 36 3.30 10.78 8.42
CA ALA A 36 3.06 10.65 6.98
C ALA A 36 4.37 10.46 6.20
N LYS A 37 5.43 11.17 6.59
CA LYS A 37 6.76 11.05 5.96
C LYS A 37 7.39 9.67 6.18
N TYR A 38 7.32 9.11 7.39
CA TYR A 38 7.82 7.76 7.64
C TYR A 38 7.01 6.70 6.89
N LEU A 39 5.68 6.84 6.84
CA LEU A 39 4.85 5.96 6.03
C LEU A 39 5.20 6.07 4.54
N ALA A 40 5.34 7.29 4.01
CA ALA A 40 5.71 7.52 2.63
C ALA A 40 7.03 6.80 2.25
N LYS A 41 8.05 6.87 3.12
CA LYS A 41 9.31 6.13 2.94
C LYS A 41 9.13 4.62 2.84
N ALA A 42 8.19 4.04 3.58
CA ALA A 42 7.89 2.62 3.46
C ALA A 42 7.11 2.29 2.17
N TYR A 43 6.34 3.25 1.64
CA TYR A 43 5.43 3.08 0.51
C TYR A 43 6.09 3.28 -0.85
N VAL A 44 7.23 3.96 -0.96
CA VAL A 44 7.95 4.13 -2.23
C VAL A 44 9.34 3.52 -2.18
N PHE A 45 9.83 3.07 -3.32
CA PHE A 45 11.20 2.59 -3.46
C PHE A 45 12.18 3.76 -3.61
N TYR A 46 11.85 4.77 -4.43
CA TYR A 46 12.74 5.91 -4.66
C TYR A 46 12.42 7.09 -3.75
N SER A 47 13.43 7.56 -3.03
CA SER A 47 13.32 8.67 -2.07
C SER A 47 12.78 9.97 -2.67
N LYS A 48 13.00 10.21 -3.97
CA LYS A 48 12.48 11.39 -4.69
C LYS A 48 10.95 11.51 -4.68
N PHE A 49 10.23 10.42 -4.38
CA PHE A 49 8.78 10.40 -4.33
C PHE A 49 8.21 10.53 -2.90
N VAL A 50 9.08 10.53 -1.89
CA VAL A 50 8.67 10.57 -0.47
C VAL A 50 7.85 11.82 -0.17
N ASP A 51 8.28 12.99 -0.61
CA ASP A 51 7.58 14.24 -0.29
C ASP A 51 6.19 14.28 -0.93
N LYS A 52 6.07 13.85 -2.19
CA LYS A 52 4.77 13.73 -2.89
C LYS A 52 3.82 12.79 -2.14
N VAL A 53 4.29 11.59 -1.80
CA VAL A 53 3.47 10.61 -1.07
C VAL A 53 3.19 11.05 0.37
N THR A 54 4.08 11.85 0.97
CA THR A 54 3.85 12.43 2.29
C THR A 54 2.63 13.35 2.28
N GLU A 55 2.50 14.20 1.27
CA GLU A 55 1.35 15.10 1.13
C GLU A 55 0.05 14.31 0.95
N ASP A 56 0.05 13.28 0.09
CA ASP A 56 -1.11 12.40 -0.12
C ASP A 56 -1.55 11.73 1.20
N ILE A 57 -0.60 11.18 1.97
CA ILE A 57 -0.90 10.52 3.25
C ILE A 57 -1.32 11.53 4.33
N PHE A 58 -0.68 12.70 4.37
CA PHE A 58 -0.95 13.72 5.38
C PHE A 58 -2.36 14.31 5.25
N ASN A 59 -2.88 14.40 4.03
CA ASN A 59 -4.23 14.91 3.77
C ASN A 59 -5.34 13.90 4.12
N ILE A 60 -5.01 12.70 4.57
CA ILE A 60 -6.00 11.71 5.04
C ILE A 60 -6.47 12.10 6.44
N ASP A 61 -7.78 12.31 6.58
CA ASP A 61 -8.41 12.42 7.89
C ASP A 61 -8.26 11.09 8.65
N CYS A 62 -7.40 11.11 9.66
CA CYS A 62 -7.04 9.91 10.41
C CYS A 62 -8.19 9.37 11.27
N GLU A 63 -9.12 10.23 11.73
CA GLU A 63 -10.27 9.81 12.53
C GLU A 63 -11.27 9.07 11.64
N ILE A 64 -11.65 9.69 10.51
CA ILE A 64 -12.57 9.07 9.53
C ILE A 64 -11.97 7.76 9.01
N ASN A 65 -10.69 7.75 8.64
CA ASN A 65 -10.04 6.54 8.14
C ASN A 65 -10.00 5.43 9.21
N SER A 66 -9.76 5.77 10.48
CA SER A 66 -9.79 4.81 11.58
C SER A 66 -11.19 4.20 11.78
N LEU A 67 -12.23 5.04 11.77
CA LEU A 67 -13.62 4.59 11.87
C LEU A 67 -14.01 3.67 10.71
N LEU A 68 -13.62 4.02 9.48
CA LEU A 68 -13.86 3.22 8.29
C LEU A 68 -13.18 1.84 8.39
N ILE A 69 -11.88 1.81 8.69
CA ILE A 69 -11.13 0.54 8.80
C ILE A 69 -11.69 -0.33 9.92
N LYS A 70 -12.03 0.27 11.09
CA LYS A 70 -12.67 -0.45 12.19
C LYS A 70 -13.99 -1.08 11.76
N ASN A 71 -14.81 -0.36 11.01
CA ASN A 71 -16.06 -0.88 10.50
C ASN A 71 -15.85 -2.04 9.50
N LEU A 72 -14.95 -1.87 8.52
CA LEU A 72 -14.64 -2.91 7.53
C LEU A 72 -14.17 -4.22 8.19
N LEU A 73 -13.34 -4.11 9.23
CA LEU A 73 -12.90 -5.26 10.03
C LEU A 73 -14.06 -5.88 10.83
N GLN A 74 -14.90 -5.06 11.46
CA GLN A 74 -16.04 -5.52 12.27
C GLN A 74 -17.06 -6.30 11.43
N ILE A 75 -17.37 -5.82 10.22
CA ILE A 75 -18.30 -6.51 9.31
C ILE A 75 -17.63 -7.65 8.54
N LYS A 76 -16.34 -7.90 8.77
CA LYS A 76 -15.52 -8.90 8.07
C LYS A 76 -15.63 -8.75 6.55
N TYR A 77 -15.48 -7.52 6.06
CA TYR A 77 -15.63 -7.20 4.65
C TYR A 77 -14.68 -8.06 3.80
N ASP A 78 -15.23 -8.95 2.98
CA ASP A 78 -14.50 -9.77 2.01
C ASP A 78 -15.36 -9.96 0.75
N CYS A 79 -14.83 -9.52 -0.38
CA CYS A 79 -15.47 -9.68 -1.69
C CYS A 79 -14.95 -10.89 -2.48
N SER A 80 -14.05 -11.71 -1.92
CA SER A 80 -13.42 -12.83 -2.66
C SER A 80 -14.43 -13.74 -3.34
N ASN A 81 -15.51 -14.07 -2.63
CA ASN A 81 -16.53 -15.02 -3.10
C ASN A 81 -17.32 -14.47 -4.29
N GLN A 82 -17.46 -13.13 -4.40
CA GLN A 82 -18.15 -12.47 -5.51
C GLN A 82 -17.37 -12.60 -6.83
N PHE A 83 -16.05 -12.83 -6.75
CA PHE A 83 -15.16 -12.95 -7.91
C PHE A 83 -14.91 -14.38 -8.36
N GLU A 84 -15.43 -15.40 -7.67
CA GLU A 84 -15.23 -16.82 -8.06
C GLU A 84 -15.77 -17.14 -9.47
N ASN A 85 -16.78 -16.38 -9.90
CA ASN A 85 -17.40 -16.45 -11.22
C ASN A 85 -16.90 -15.38 -12.20
N PHE A 86 -15.81 -14.68 -11.88
CA PHE A 86 -15.19 -13.74 -12.79
C PHE A 86 -14.23 -14.47 -13.74
N TYR A 87 -14.62 -14.60 -15.01
CA TYR A 87 -13.88 -15.38 -16.02
C TYR A 87 -13.21 -14.54 -17.11
N LYS A 88 -13.19 -13.21 -16.98
CA LYS A 88 -12.46 -12.34 -17.90
C LYS A 88 -10.96 -12.37 -17.58
N GLN A 89 -10.14 -11.97 -18.55
CA GLN A 89 -8.71 -11.80 -18.32
C GLN A 89 -8.50 -10.78 -17.20
N THR A 90 -7.54 -11.04 -16.32
CA THR A 90 -7.20 -10.14 -15.19
C THR A 90 -5.69 -9.95 -15.12
N LEU A 91 -5.22 -8.70 -15.08
CA LEU A 91 -3.84 -8.40 -14.73
C LEU A 91 -3.73 -8.11 -13.24
N ILE A 92 -2.84 -8.80 -12.54
CA ILE A 92 -2.49 -8.52 -11.15
C ILE A 92 -1.07 -7.96 -11.15
N ILE A 93 -0.91 -6.69 -10.81
CA ILE A 93 0.40 -6.04 -10.68
C ILE A 93 0.82 -6.10 -9.21
N HIS A 94 2.02 -6.60 -8.94
CA HIS A 94 2.56 -6.67 -7.59
C HIS A 94 3.98 -6.07 -7.53
N PRO A 95 4.20 -5.02 -6.73
CA PRO A 95 5.53 -4.50 -6.47
C PRO A 95 6.34 -5.45 -5.58
N LYS A 96 7.56 -5.82 -5.98
CA LYS A 96 8.36 -6.79 -5.21
C LYS A 96 8.83 -6.27 -3.86
N GLN A 97 9.06 -4.97 -3.73
CA GLN A 97 9.47 -4.29 -2.50
C GLN A 97 8.29 -3.55 -1.84
N GLY A 98 7.06 -3.86 -2.25
CA GLY A 98 5.86 -3.26 -1.67
C GLY A 98 5.54 -3.75 -0.26
N ILE A 99 4.77 -2.94 0.47
CA ILE A 99 4.33 -3.24 1.84
C ILE A 99 3.25 -4.32 1.93
N ILE A 100 2.65 -4.73 0.81
CA ILE A 100 1.62 -5.75 0.77
C ILE A 100 2.29 -7.11 0.57
N ASP A 101 1.95 -8.09 1.40
CA ASP A 101 2.56 -9.41 1.30
C ASP A 101 2.18 -10.10 -0.02
N LYS A 102 3.17 -10.73 -0.68
CA LYS A 102 2.97 -11.54 -1.89
C LYS A 102 1.88 -12.60 -1.74
N GLN A 103 1.64 -13.10 -0.52
CA GLN A 103 0.57 -14.06 -0.25
C GLN A 103 -0.82 -13.52 -0.61
N ILE A 104 -1.06 -12.21 -0.49
CA ILE A 104 -2.31 -11.59 -0.93
C ILE A 104 -2.46 -11.68 -2.45
N THR A 105 -1.38 -11.39 -3.19
CA THR A 105 -1.36 -11.55 -4.64
C THR A 105 -1.56 -13.00 -5.07
N LEU A 106 -0.96 -13.96 -4.36
CA LEU A 106 -1.18 -15.39 -4.63
C LEU A 106 -2.61 -15.82 -4.31
N LYS A 107 -3.25 -15.28 -3.26
CA LYS A 107 -4.68 -15.49 -2.97
C LYS A 107 -5.53 -14.97 -4.14
N ASN A 108 -5.26 -13.74 -4.59
CA ASN A 108 -5.99 -13.13 -5.70
C ASN A 108 -5.80 -13.88 -7.02
N TYR A 109 -4.59 -14.36 -7.31
CA TYR A 109 -4.31 -15.18 -8.49
C TYR A 109 -5.15 -16.46 -8.53
N LYS A 110 -5.38 -17.09 -7.37
CA LYS A 110 -6.26 -18.27 -7.26
C LYS A 110 -7.74 -17.95 -7.47
N ILE A 111 -8.20 -16.78 -7.02
CA ILE A 111 -9.58 -16.32 -7.18
C ILE A 111 -9.85 -16.00 -8.67
N PHE A 112 -8.97 -15.24 -9.31
CA PHE A 112 -9.10 -14.85 -10.71
C PHE A 112 -8.51 -15.92 -11.63
N LYS A 113 -9.35 -16.88 -12.06
CA LYS A 113 -8.94 -18.07 -12.83
C LYS A 113 -8.20 -17.77 -14.15
N LYS A 114 -8.45 -16.61 -14.77
CA LYS A 114 -7.75 -16.14 -15.99
C LYS A 114 -6.85 -14.96 -15.70
N SER A 115 -6.15 -14.98 -14.56
CA SER A 115 -5.22 -13.92 -14.20
C SER A 115 -3.80 -14.19 -14.64
N LYS A 116 -3.03 -13.11 -14.79
CA LYS A 116 -1.56 -13.12 -14.89
C LYS A 116 -1.01 -12.21 -13.80
N ILE A 117 0.14 -12.56 -13.25
CA ILE A 117 0.84 -11.71 -12.28
C ILE A 117 2.02 -11.03 -12.98
N GLN A 118 2.06 -9.70 -12.93
CA GLN A 118 3.25 -8.92 -13.27
C GLN A 118 3.92 -8.47 -11.97
N TYR A 119 5.13 -8.97 -11.73
CA TYR A 119 5.97 -8.45 -10.65
C TYR A 119 6.80 -7.27 -11.16
N ILE A 120 6.82 -6.17 -10.40
CA ILE A 120 7.61 -4.98 -10.75
C ILE A 120 8.75 -4.84 -9.74
N GLU A 121 9.98 -4.83 -10.26
CA GLU A 121 11.21 -4.66 -9.48
C GLU A 121 11.48 -3.19 -9.15
N LYS A 122 12.26 -2.97 -8.09
CA LYS A 122 12.65 -1.65 -7.60
C LYS A 122 11.44 -0.74 -7.40
N CYS A 123 10.43 -1.29 -6.72
CA CYS A 123 9.11 -0.71 -6.65
C CYS A 123 8.45 -0.97 -5.29
N GLY A 124 7.97 0.10 -4.66
CA GLY A 124 7.16 0.08 -3.46
C GLY A 124 5.67 -0.04 -3.80
N HIS A 125 4.79 0.46 -2.92
CA HIS A 125 3.34 0.40 -3.04
C HIS A 125 2.76 1.07 -4.30
N TYR A 126 3.49 1.98 -4.93
CA TYR A 126 3.03 2.79 -6.06
C TYR A 126 3.78 2.49 -7.37
N PRO A 127 3.45 1.41 -8.11
CA PRO A 127 4.21 1.04 -9.30
C PRO A 127 4.20 2.05 -10.43
N TRP A 128 3.09 2.76 -10.63
CA TRP A 128 3.00 3.84 -11.61
C TRP A 128 3.91 5.03 -11.27
N LEU A 129 4.39 5.12 -10.02
CA LEU A 129 5.27 6.18 -9.56
C LEU A 129 6.72 5.71 -9.57
N ASP A 130 7.02 4.58 -8.92
CA ASP A 130 8.38 4.07 -8.80
C ASP A 130 8.96 3.57 -10.12
N ASN A 131 8.16 2.88 -10.93
CA ASN A 131 8.62 2.29 -12.18
C ASN A 131 7.53 2.41 -13.27
N PRO A 132 7.25 3.64 -13.74
CA PRO A 132 6.17 3.93 -14.67
C PRO A 132 6.32 3.14 -15.98
N ASP A 133 7.54 2.97 -16.48
CA ASP A 133 7.79 2.27 -17.75
C ASP A 133 7.32 0.82 -17.67
N GLU A 134 7.73 0.07 -16.64
CA GLU A 134 7.29 -1.31 -16.45
C GLU A 134 5.79 -1.43 -16.13
N PHE A 135 5.25 -0.50 -15.34
CA PHE A 135 3.83 -0.45 -15.03
C PHE A 135 2.99 -0.26 -16.30
N PHE A 136 3.27 0.80 -17.07
CA PHE A 136 2.52 1.11 -18.28
C PHE A 136 2.76 0.10 -19.39
N ARG A 137 3.97 -0.46 -19.52
CA ARG A 137 4.25 -1.58 -20.43
C ARG A 137 3.32 -2.76 -20.13
N ALA A 138 3.23 -3.19 -18.87
CA ALA A 138 2.38 -4.31 -18.46
C ALA A 138 0.89 -4.04 -18.70
N VAL A 139 0.42 -2.83 -18.40
CA VAL A 139 -0.97 -2.42 -18.64
C VAL A 139 -1.28 -2.39 -20.13
N ILE A 140 -0.43 -1.76 -20.95
CA ILE A 140 -0.63 -1.66 -22.40
C ILE A 140 -0.57 -3.04 -23.07
N GLU A 141 0.37 -3.90 -22.67
CA GLU A 141 0.45 -5.27 -23.18
C GLU A 141 -0.80 -6.10 -22.83
N PHE A 142 -1.39 -5.88 -21.66
CA PHE A 142 -2.62 -6.57 -21.25
C PHE A 142 -3.87 -6.08 -21.99
N LEU A 143 -3.90 -4.81 -22.41
CA LEU A 143 -5.03 -4.20 -23.12
C LEU A 143 -5.04 -4.46 -24.64
N LYS A 144 -3.94 -4.98 -25.20
CA LYS A 144 -3.85 -5.41 -26.59
C LYS A 144 -4.55 -6.75 -26.81
#